data_AF-A0A0C1JIB8-F1
#
_entry.id   AF-A0A0C1JIB8-F1
#
_cell.length_a   1.000
_cell.length_b   1.000
_cell.length_c   1.000
_cell.angle_alpha   90.00
_cell.angle_beta   90.00
_cell.angle_gamma   90.00
#
_symmetry.space_group_name_H-M   'P 1'
#
loop_
_entity.id
_entity.type
_entity.pdbx_description
1 polymer ?
#
loop_
_entity_poly.entity_id
_entity_poly.type
_entity_poly.pdbx_seq_one_letter_code
_entity_poly.pdbx_strand_id
1 'polypeptide(L)'
;MSDGFGVSKKGKGKIYLTLLIALPILFFAIYFQRAFITALELSGGIGDTIISGLIPAIMIWKGRGKFSKQGDYKVIGGKILLVLICLFSFSVLAYEILKRIFI
;
A
#
# COMPACT_ATOMS: atom_id res chain seq x y z
N MET A 1 12.87 -3.68 -5.51
CA MET A 1 12.52 -2.66 -6.53
C MET A 1 13.66 -2.55 -7.53
N SER A 2 13.71 -3.43 -8.51
CA SER A 2 14.58 -3.31 -9.70
C SER A 2 14.05 -4.14 -10.87
N ASP A 3 12.87 -4.76 -10.76
CA ASP A 3 12.34 -5.67 -11.78
C ASP A 3 11.55 -4.95 -12.88
N GLY A 4 11.18 -3.68 -12.68
CA GLY A 4 10.44 -2.91 -13.68
C GLY A 4 11.32 -2.31 -14.79
N PHE A 5 12.60 -2.06 -14.49
CA PHE A 5 13.61 -1.61 -15.44
C PHE A 5 14.79 -2.55 -15.26
N GLY A 6 15.15 -3.35 -16.28
CA GLY A 6 16.16 -4.43 -16.22
C GLY A 6 17.59 -3.97 -15.94
N VAL A 7 17.80 -3.20 -14.88
CA VAL A 7 19.02 -2.52 -14.49
C VAL A 7 19.75 -3.37 -13.45
N SER A 8 21.06 -3.55 -13.67
CA SER A 8 21.93 -4.39 -12.82
C SER A 8 21.93 -3.94 -11.35
N LYS A 9 21.77 -4.92 -10.45
CA LYS A 9 21.63 -4.75 -9.00
C LYS A 9 22.90 -4.22 -8.29
N LYS A 10 24.04 -4.06 -8.99
CA LYS A 10 25.33 -3.64 -8.41
C LYS A 10 25.73 -2.20 -8.77
N GLY A 11 26.04 -1.41 -7.74
CA GLY A 11 26.71 -0.11 -7.82
C GLY A 11 25.94 0.95 -8.61
N LYS A 12 26.34 1.15 -9.87
CA LYS A 12 25.88 2.27 -10.73
C LYS A 12 24.39 2.19 -11.07
N GLY A 13 23.84 0.98 -11.21
CA GLY A 13 22.42 0.78 -11.53
C GLY A 13 21.48 1.26 -10.42
N LYS A 14 21.90 1.12 -9.15
CA LYS A 14 21.13 1.57 -7.99
C LYS A 14 21.10 3.10 -7.91
N ILE A 15 22.22 3.76 -8.16
CA ILE A 15 22.33 5.23 -8.17
C ILE A 15 21.47 5.81 -9.30
N TYR A 16 21.50 5.21 -10.48
CA TYR A 16 20.66 5.61 -11.61
C TYR A 16 19.16 5.51 -11.26
N LEU A 17 18.73 4.38 -10.67
CA LEU A 17 17.34 4.20 -10.26
C LEU A 17 16.93 5.21 -9.19
N THR A 18 17.80 5.48 -8.21
CA THR A 18 17.55 6.49 -7.18
C THR A 18 17.42 7.89 -7.79
N LEU A 19 18.30 8.27 -8.72
CA LEU A 19 18.21 9.55 -9.43
C LEU A 19 16.92 9.65 -10.26
N LEU A 20 16.54 8.56 -10.94
CA LEU A 20 15.32 8.50 -11.75
C LEU A 20 14.06 8.71 -10.93
N ILE A 21 14.04 8.27 -9.67
CA ILE A 21 12.92 8.48 -8.74
C ILE A 21 13.02 9.86 -8.07
N ALA A 22 14.21 10.23 -7.59
CA ALA A 22 14.40 11.45 -6.81
C ALA A 22 14.28 12.73 -7.65
N LEU A 23 14.83 12.76 -8.87
CA LEU A 23 14.78 13.94 -9.74
C LEU A 23 13.35 14.41 -10.04
N PRO A 24 12.43 13.56 -10.53
CA PRO A 24 11.06 14.00 -10.79
C PRO A 24 10.34 14.37 -9.49
N ILE A 25 10.55 13.64 -8.39
CA ILE A 25 9.96 13.98 -7.09
C ILE A 25 10.40 15.38 -6.64
N LEU A 26 11.71 15.67 -6.70
CA LEU A 26 12.26 16.98 -6.35
C LEU A 26 11.73 18.09 -7.27
N PHE A 27 11.66 17.83 -8.58
CA PHE A 27 11.11 18.77 -9.54
C PHE A 27 9.66 19.13 -9.22
N PHE A 28 8.79 18.14 -9.00
CA PHE A 28 7.39 18.40 -8.65
C PHE A 28 7.24 19.03 -7.26
N ALA A 29 8.10 18.69 -6.30
CA ALA A 29 8.07 19.28 -4.97
C ALA A 29 8.39 20.79 -4.99
N ILE A 30 9.33 21.23 -5.82
CA ILE A 30 9.76 22.64 -5.90
C ILE A 30 8.80 23.47 -6.76
N TYR A 31 8.45 22.97 -7.96
CA TYR A 31 7.67 23.76 -8.93
C TYR A 31 6.15 23.62 -8.76
N PHE A 32 5.67 22.50 -8.20
CA PHE A 32 4.25 22.17 -8.09
C PHE A 32 3.88 21.71 -6.67
N GLN A 33 4.37 22.44 -5.67
CA GLN A 33 4.24 22.08 -4.25
C GLN A 33 2.82 21.67 -3.85
N ARG A 34 1.79 22.40 -4.29
CA ARG A 34 0.39 22.09 -3.93
C ARG A 34 -0.09 20.77 -4.54
N ALA A 35 0.19 20.54 -5.83
CA ALA A 35 -0.16 19.28 -6.50
C ALA A 35 0.62 18.10 -5.92
N PHE A 36 1.89 18.31 -5.57
CA PHE A 36 2.74 17.30 -4.94
C PHE A 36 2.24 16.88 -3.56
N ILE A 37 1.88 17.84 -2.69
CA ILE A 37 1.33 17.55 -1.36
C ILE A 37 0.00 16.81 -1.49
N THR A 38 -0.91 17.25 -2.36
CA THR A 38 -2.19 16.54 -2.58
C THR A 38 -1.98 15.11 -3.08
N ALA A 39 -1.00 14.89 -3.97
CA ALA A 39 -0.67 13.54 -4.44
C ALA A 39 -0.07 12.66 -3.35
N LEU A 40 0.77 13.22 -2.47
CA LEU A 40 1.32 12.52 -1.31
C LEU A 40 0.23 12.13 -0.31
N GLU A 41 -0.69 13.04 0.01
CA GLU A 41 -1.81 12.77 0.89
C GLU A 41 -2.74 11.68 0.31
N LEU A 42 -3.02 11.75 -1.00
CA LEU A 42 -3.81 10.72 -1.68
C LEU A 42 -3.14 9.34 -1.63
N SER A 43 -1.83 9.30 -1.90
CA SER A 43 -1.06 8.06 -1.91
C SER A 43 -0.88 7.47 -0.51
N GLY A 44 -0.50 8.31 0.47
CA GLY A 44 -0.26 7.91 1.85
C GLY A 44 -1.54 7.61 2.63
N GLY A 45 -2.66 8.22 2.26
CA GLY A 45 -3.96 7.97 2.86
C GLY A 45 -4.67 6.77 2.23
N ILE A 46 -5.17 6.98 1.02
CA ILE A 46 -5.97 5.99 0.30
C ILE A 46 -5.11 4.80 -0.14
N GLY A 47 -3.93 5.08 -0.70
CA GLY A 47 -3.03 4.04 -1.19
C GLY A 47 -2.54 3.11 -0.07
N ASP A 48 -2.09 3.66 1.05
CA ASP A 48 -1.66 2.87 2.21
C ASP A 48 -2.81 2.05 2.80
N THR A 49 -3.99 2.65 2.99
CA THR A 49 -5.14 1.91 3.55
C THR A 49 -5.54 0.72 2.68
N ILE A 50 -5.48 0.86 1.36
CA ILE A 50 -5.76 -0.24 0.44
C ILE A 50 -4.68 -1.33 0.55
N ILE A 51 -3.40 -0.96 0.55
CA ILE A 51 -2.30 -1.93 0.53
C ILE A 51 -2.14 -2.63 1.89
N SER A 52 -2.19 -1.86 2.98
CA SER A 52 -1.93 -2.33 4.34
C SER A 52 -3.18 -2.91 5.01
N GLY A 53 -4.38 -2.44 4.65
CA GLY A 53 -5.65 -2.95 5.18
C GLY A 53 -6.31 -3.98 4.27
N LEU A 54 -6.64 -3.57 3.05
CA LEU A 54 -7.52 -4.34 2.17
C LEU A 54 -6.83 -5.55 1.51
N ILE A 55 -5.64 -5.35 0.93
CA ILE A 55 -4.88 -6.43 0.25
C ILE A 55 -4.61 -7.62 1.18
N PRO A 56 -4.04 -7.47 2.40
CA PRO A 56 -3.78 -8.61 3.27
C PRO A 56 -5.07 -9.29 3.73
N ALA A 57 -6.14 -8.54 3.98
CA ALA A 57 -7.44 -9.12 4.33
C ALA A 57 -7.98 -10.03 3.20
N ILE A 58 -7.95 -9.56 1.95
CA ILE A 58 -8.36 -10.35 0.77
C ILE A 58 -7.40 -11.53 0.54
N MET A 59 -6.10 -11.32 0.72
CA MET A 59 -5.07 -12.36 0.56
C MET A 59 -5.31 -13.52 1.52
N ILE A 60 -5.62 -13.23 2.79
CA ILE A 60 -5.93 -14.28 3.78
C ILE A 60 -7.27 -14.95 3.45
N TRP A 61 -8.28 -14.21 2.99
CA TRP A 61 -9.59 -14.78 2.66
C TRP A 61 -9.51 -15.73 1.45
N LYS A 62 -8.86 -15.32 0.35
CA LYS A 62 -8.60 -16.20 -0.80
C LYS A 62 -7.60 -17.31 -0.47
N GLY A 63 -6.60 -17.01 0.36
CA GLY A 63 -5.60 -17.95 0.84
C GLY A 63 -6.21 -19.11 1.63
N ARG A 64 -7.27 -18.86 2.40
CA ARG A 64 -8.03 -19.91 3.08
C ARG A 64 -8.72 -20.89 2.13
N GLY A 65 -9.09 -20.50 0.91
CA GLY A 65 -9.67 -21.43 -0.07
C GLY A 65 -8.62 -22.35 -0.72
N LYS A 66 -7.41 -21.84 -0.97
CA LYS A 66 -6.33 -22.56 -1.66
C LYS A 66 -5.35 -23.30 -0.75
N PHE A 67 -5.06 -22.76 0.44
CA PHE A 67 -4.01 -23.25 1.34
C PHE A 67 -4.53 -23.86 2.65
N SER A 68 -5.85 -24.10 2.77
CA SER A 68 -6.46 -24.71 3.98
C SER A 68 -5.89 -26.08 4.37
N LYS A 69 -5.09 -26.72 3.51
CA LYS A 69 -4.56 -28.07 3.73
C LYS A 69 -3.06 -28.11 4.12
N GLN A 70 -2.36 -26.99 4.17
CA GLN A 70 -0.87 -26.97 4.25
C GLN A 70 -0.26 -26.54 5.60
N GLY A 71 -1.05 -26.46 6.68
CA GLY A 71 -0.43 -26.31 8.01
C GLY A 71 -1.43 -26.27 9.17
N ASP A 72 -1.04 -26.88 10.29
CA ASP A 72 -1.75 -26.85 11.57
C ASP A 72 -1.85 -25.45 12.19
N TYR A 73 -1.22 -24.45 11.59
CA TYR A 73 -1.30 -23.06 12.02
C TYR A 73 -2.59 -22.38 11.53
N LYS A 74 -3.67 -22.58 12.28
CA LYS A 74 -4.87 -21.75 12.20
C LYS A 74 -4.71 -20.57 13.13
N VAL A 75 -4.75 -19.35 12.58
CA VAL A 75 -4.86 -18.13 13.40
C VAL A 75 -6.00 -18.28 14.40
N ILE A 76 -5.66 -18.21 15.69
CA ILE A 76 -6.59 -18.31 16.82
C ILE A 76 -7.55 -17.12 16.72
N GLY A 77 -8.81 -17.38 16.34
CA GLY A 77 -9.81 -16.34 16.04
C GLY A 77 -10.69 -16.62 14.81
N GLY A 78 -10.33 -17.60 13.98
CA GLY A 78 -11.25 -18.17 12.99
C GLY A 78 -11.77 -17.16 11.95
N LYS A 79 -13.08 -17.18 11.63
CA LYS A 79 -13.72 -16.25 10.68
C LYS A 79 -14.00 -14.87 11.31
N ILE A 80 -14.16 -14.80 12.63
CA ILE A 80 -14.56 -13.59 13.36
C ILE A 80 -13.46 -12.53 13.30
N LEU A 81 -12.21 -12.94 13.53
CA LEU A 81 -11.07 -12.02 13.48
C LEU A 81 -10.86 -11.42 12.08
N LEU A 82 -11.14 -12.20 11.03
CA LEU A 82 -11.09 -11.71 9.65
C LEU A 82 -12.18 -10.67 9.37
N VAL A 83 -13.40 -10.91 9.85
CA VAL A 83 -14.50 -9.94 9.71
C VAL A 83 -14.19 -8.64 10.46
N LEU A 84 -13.59 -8.73 11.66
CA LEU A 84 -13.14 -7.55 12.41
C LEU A 84 -12.05 -6.75 11.67
N ILE A 85 -11.04 -7.41 11.12
CA ILE A 85 -9.99 -6.74 10.32
C ILE A 85 -10.57 -6.08 9.07
N CYS A 86 -11.53 -6.75 8.44
CA CYS A 86 -12.21 -6.22 7.27
C CYS A 86 -13.04 -4.98 7.64
N LEU A 87 -13.85 -5.06 8.71
CA LEU A 87 -14.62 -3.93 9.25
C LEU A 87 -13.71 -2.76 9.63
N PHE A 88 -12.61 -3.03 10.33
CA PHE A 88 -11.64 -1.99 10.71
C PHE A 88 -11.03 -1.33 9.47
N SER A 89 -10.64 -2.10 8.46
CA SER A 89 -10.12 -1.57 7.19
C SER A 89 -11.15 -0.70 6.47
N PHE A 90 -12.43 -1.10 6.46
CA PHE A 90 -13.52 -0.29 5.93
C PHE A 90 -13.75 1.00 6.73
N SER A 91 -13.66 0.94 8.05
CA SER A 91 -13.77 2.13 8.90
C SER A 91 -12.65 3.14 8.64
N VAL A 92 -11.41 2.67 8.44
CA VAL A 92 -10.27 3.53 8.09
C VAL A 92 -10.49 4.15 6.71
N LEU A 93 -10.92 3.38 5.70
CA LEU A 93 -11.26 3.93 4.38
C LEU A 93 -12.38 4.96 4.45
N ALA A 94 -13.43 4.71 5.25
CA ALA A 94 -14.54 5.64 5.43
C ALA A 94 -14.08 6.94 6.10
N TYR A 95 -13.20 6.86 7.10
CA TYR A 95 -12.60 8.03 7.75
C TYR A 95 -11.74 8.84 6.76
N GLU A 96 -10.93 8.16 5.95
CA GLU A 96 -10.10 8.79 4.92
C GLU A 96 -10.94 9.55 3.89
N ILE A 97 -12.05 8.96 3.45
CA ILE A 97 -13.00 9.57 2.50
C ILE A 97 -13.74 10.76 3.16
N LEU A 98 -14.22 10.60 4.40
CA LEU A 98 -14.93 11.65 5.12
C LEU A 98 -14.04 12.87 5.36
N LYS A 99 -12.79 12.64 5.77
CA LYS A 99 -11.78 13.69 5.95
C LYS A 99 -11.60 14.50 4.66
N ARG A 100 -11.64 13.85 3.49
CA ARG A 100 -11.49 14.52 2.20
C ARG A 100 -12.75 15.26 1.71
N ILE A 101 -13.93 14.89 2.20
CA ILE A 101 -15.18 15.57 1.86
C ILE A 101 -15.38 16.81 2.74
N PHE A 102 -14.88 16.79 3.97
CA PHE A 102 -15.13 17.83 4.97
C PHE A 102 -13.99 18.86 5.15
N ILE A 103 -12.80 18.59 4.59
CA ILE A 103 -11.62 19.47 4.54
C ILE A 103 -11.29 19.81 3.08
#